data_AF-A0A0M3IAN6-F1
#
_entry.id   AF-A0A0M3IAN6-F1
#
_cell.length_a   1.000
_cell.length_b   1.000
_cell.length_c   1.000
_cell.angle_alpha   90.00
_cell.angle_beta   90.00
_cell.angle_gamma   90.00
#
_symmetry.space_group_name_H-M   'P 1'
#
loop_
_entity.id
_entity.type
_entity.pdbx_description
1 polymer ?
#
loop_
_entity_poly.entity_id
_entity_poly.type
_entity_poly.pdbx_seq_one_letter_code
_entity_poly.pdbx_strand_id
1 'polypeptide(L)'
;MDKLIGGLESIETVMEELKKAGKGHVALPKEQYSCPFRPSYMDQFASAMIERTLEWGEKKDRIETTQTAWTKIVLFVVEQMKEGYHDAMRQERRARHQQMKNSNAWNTAHSSLGEVGSTPQSGAVTTVQHDLMRRVKTIDNL
;
A
#
# COMPACT_ATOMS: atom_id res chain seq x y z
N MET A 1 11.02 5.83 17.74
CA MET A 1 10.69 5.57 19.16
C MET A 1 11.41 6.56 20.07
N ASP A 2 12.73 6.67 20.01
CA ASP A 2 13.48 7.58 20.90
C ASP A 2 13.08 9.05 20.76
N LYS A 3 12.87 9.53 19.53
CA LYS A 3 12.34 10.89 19.29
C LYS A 3 10.98 11.15 19.96
N LEU A 4 10.10 10.14 19.96
CA LEU A 4 8.78 10.19 20.58
C LEU A 4 8.87 10.19 22.11
N ILE A 5 9.65 9.27 22.67
CA ILE A 5 9.77 9.08 24.13
C ILE A 5 10.59 10.22 24.75
N GLY A 6 11.67 10.62 24.09
CA GLY A 6 12.56 11.69 24.55
C GLY A 6 12.00 13.09 24.33
N GLY A 7 10.86 13.24 23.63
CA GLY A 7 10.27 14.55 23.34
C GLY A 7 11.21 15.49 22.57
N LEU A 8 12.11 14.92 21.75
CA LEU A 8 13.19 15.66 21.08
C LEU A 8 12.70 16.46 19.87
N GLU A 9 11.50 16.15 19.37
CA GLU A 9 10.86 16.78 18.22
C GLU A 9 9.38 17.04 18.53
N SER A 10 8.74 17.91 17.73
CA SER A 10 7.30 18.12 17.85
C SER A 10 6.55 16.82 17.51
N ILE A 11 5.39 16.61 18.13
CA ILE A 11 4.59 15.40 17.90
C ILE A 11 4.17 15.29 16.42
N GLU A 12 3.90 16.41 15.76
CA GLU A 12 3.56 16.48 14.34
C GLU A 12 4.71 15.97 13.46
N THR A 13 5.95 16.33 13.80
CA THR A 13 7.14 15.85 13.08
C THR A 13 7.26 14.34 13.21
N VAL A 14 7.11 13.81 14.43
CA VAL A 14 7.13 12.37 14.68
C VAL A 14 5.99 11.65 13.95
N MET A 15 4.78 12.23 13.94
CA MET A 15 3.63 11.67 13.21
C MET A 15 3.93 11.56 11.71
N GLU A 16 4.50 12.59 11.10
CA GLU A 16 4.85 12.55 9.67
C GLU A 16 5.95 11.52 9.37
N GLU A 17 6.95 11.36 10.25
CA GLU A 17 7.96 10.31 10.11
C GLU A 17 7.35 8.91 10.20
N LEU A 18 6.43 8.68 11.14
CA LEU A 18 5.72 7.41 11.29
C LEU A 18 4.82 7.11 10.08
N LYS A 19 4.08 8.11 9.59
CA LYS A 19 3.30 7.98 8.35
C LYS A 19 4.20 7.68 7.16
N LYS A 20 5.37 8.34 7.05
CA LYS A 20 6.36 8.07 6.01
C LYS A 20 6.89 6.63 6.08
N ALA A 21 7.18 6.11 7.28
CA ALA A 21 7.55 4.71 7.46
C ALA A 21 6.45 3.75 6.99
N GLY A 22 5.19 4.05 7.36
CA GLY A 22 4.01 3.32 6.88
C GLY A 22 3.87 3.28 5.36
N LYS A 23 4.02 4.44 4.70
CA LYS A 23 4.00 4.57 3.23
C LYS A 23 5.08 3.69 2.57
N GLY A 24 6.25 3.57 3.20
CA GLY A 24 7.37 2.76 2.71
C GLY A 24 7.01 1.29 2.46
N HIS A 25 6.08 0.73 3.24
CA HIS A 25 5.64 -0.66 3.08
C HIS A 25 4.76 -0.91 1.84
N VAL A 26 4.18 0.13 1.24
CA VAL A 26 3.45 0.01 -0.04
C VAL A 26 4.39 0.01 -1.23
N ALA A 27 5.49 0.75 -1.13
CA ALA A 27 6.45 0.97 -2.23
C ALA A 27 7.37 -0.24 -2.49
N LEU A 28 7.23 -1.32 -1.74
CA LEU A 28 8.07 -2.52 -1.90
C LEU A 28 7.56 -3.34 -3.09
N PRO A 29 8.40 -3.60 -4.11
CA PRO A 29 8.07 -4.52 -5.18
C PRO A 29 7.66 -5.87 -4.60
N LYS A 30 6.58 -6.46 -5.13
CA LYS A 30 6.08 -7.77 -4.69
C LYS A 30 7.12 -8.88 -4.81
N GLU A 31 8.10 -8.70 -5.69
CA GLU A 31 9.21 -9.64 -5.92
C GLU A 31 10.42 -9.41 -4.99
N GLN A 32 10.47 -8.28 -4.27
CA GLN A 32 11.61 -7.95 -3.41
C GLN A 32 11.68 -8.85 -2.17
N TYR A 33 10.53 -9.34 -1.70
CA TYR A 33 10.43 -10.22 -0.53
C TYR A 33 9.56 -11.42 -0.86
N SER A 34 9.89 -12.57 -0.28
CA SER A 34 9.12 -13.82 -0.44
C SER A 34 7.69 -13.74 0.09
N CYS A 35 7.42 -12.76 0.98
CA CYS A 35 6.10 -12.54 1.58
C CYS A 35 5.67 -11.09 1.36
N PRO A 36 4.53 -10.85 0.65
CA PRO A 36 3.98 -9.52 0.51
C PRO A 36 3.57 -8.93 1.85
N PHE A 37 3.83 -7.65 2.05
CA PHE A 37 3.42 -6.96 3.26
C PHE A 37 1.89 -6.93 3.40
N ARG A 38 1.38 -7.21 4.61
CA ARG A 38 -0.04 -7.12 4.96
C ARG A 38 -0.22 -6.14 6.13
N PRO A 39 -1.26 -5.29 6.13
CA PRO A 39 -1.54 -4.37 7.25
C PRO A 39 -1.63 -5.06 8.61
N SER A 40 -2.12 -6.31 8.65
CA SER A 40 -2.22 -7.11 9.87
C SER A 40 -0.87 -7.38 10.54
N TYR A 41 0.25 -7.28 9.82
CA TYR A 41 1.58 -7.40 10.42
C TYR A 41 1.90 -6.22 11.34
N MET A 42 1.29 -5.05 11.12
CA MET A 42 1.41 -3.92 12.05
C MET A 42 0.63 -4.18 13.35
N ASP A 43 -0.51 -4.86 13.27
CA ASP A 43 -1.27 -5.26 14.47
C ASP A 43 -0.51 -6.34 15.27
N GLN A 44 0.10 -7.31 14.58
CA GLN A 44 0.97 -8.30 15.23
C GLN A 44 2.21 -7.66 15.85
N PHE A 45 2.80 -6.68 15.17
CA PHE A 45 3.90 -5.89 15.71
C PHE A 45 3.48 -5.12 16.97
N ALA A 46 2.27 -4.53 16.99
CA ALA A 46 1.72 -3.87 18.18
C ALA A 46 1.62 -4.84 19.37
N SER A 47 1.02 -6.02 19.15
CA SER A 47 0.90 -7.06 20.17
C SER A 47 2.26 -7.47 20.71
N ALA A 48 3.21 -7.80 19.82
CA ALA A 48 4.56 -8.19 20.23
C ALA A 48 5.24 -7.07 21.04
N MET A 49 5.10 -5.81 20.63
CA MET A 49 5.72 -4.69 21.34
C MET A 49 5.10 -4.46 22.72
N ILE A 50 3.77 -4.56 22.85
CA ILE A 50 3.07 -4.47 24.14
C ILE A 50 3.49 -5.61 25.09
N GLU A 51 3.63 -6.83 24.58
CA GLU A 51 4.13 -7.96 25.37
C GLU A 51 5.56 -7.69 25.88
N ARG A 52 6.42 -7.12 25.04
CA ARG A 52 7.78 -6.72 25.46
C ARG A 52 7.77 -5.62 26.52
N THR A 53 6.82 -4.68 26.51
CA THR A 53 6.79 -3.59 27.51
C THR A 53 6.49 -4.08 28.93
N LEU A 54 5.87 -5.25 29.09
CA LEU A 54 5.61 -5.88 30.40
C LEU A 54 6.91 -6.23 31.16
N GLU A 55 8.01 -6.36 30.42
CA GLU A 55 9.31 -6.71 30.98
C GLU A 55 10.21 -5.49 31.26
N TRP A 56 9.78 -4.29 30.86
CA TRP A 56 10.58 -3.07 30.99
C TRP A 56 10.48 -2.45 32.40
N GLY A 57 11.52 -1.72 32.79
CA GLY A 57 11.59 -1.04 34.09
C GLY A 57 11.77 -1.97 35.29
N GLU A 58 11.91 -1.36 36.46
CA GLU A 58 11.99 -2.10 37.73
C GLU A 58 10.64 -2.74 38.08
N LYS A 59 10.66 -3.88 38.77
CA LYS A 59 9.44 -4.64 39.12
C LYS A 59 8.39 -3.79 39.86
N LYS A 60 8.83 -2.84 40.69
CA LYS A 60 7.96 -1.94 41.46
C LYS A 60 7.17 -0.95 40.58
N ASP A 61 7.69 -0.61 39.40
CA ASP A 61 7.11 0.40 38.51
C ASP A 61 6.21 -0.23 37.42
N ARG A 62 6.15 -1.57 37.36
CA ARG A 62 5.31 -2.36 36.46
C ARG A 62 3.87 -2.44 36.98
N ILE A 63 3.23 -1.28 37.06
CA ILE A 63 1.84 -1.14 37.47
C ILE A 63 0.93 -0.92 36.26
N GLU A 64 -0.37 -1.15 36.47
CA GLU A 64 -1.40 -1.03 35.43
C GLU A 64 -1.36 0.35 34.73
N THR A 65 -1.12 1.43 35.48
CA THR A 65 -1.03 2.78 34.92
C THR A 65 0.12 2.92 33.92
N THR A 66 1.33 2.45 34.29
CA THR A 66 2.51 2.49 33.41
C THR A 66 2.30 1.60 32.19
N GLN A 67 1.73 0.40 32.39
CA GLN A 67 1.44 -0.49 31.27
C GLN A 67 0.40 0.11 30.32
N THR A 68 -0.63 0.78 30.86
CA THR A 68 -1.64 1.49 30.05
C THR A 68 -1.00 2.61 29.22
N ALA A 69 -0.03 3.33 29.78
CA ALA A 69 0.71 4.35 29.04
C ALA A 69 1.51 3.74 27.88
N TRP A 70 2.23 2.64 28.11
CA TRP A 70 2.95 1.93 27.05
C TRP A 70 2.02 1.41 25.94
N THR A 71 0.88 0.81 26.32
CA THR A 71 -0.13 0.38 25.35
C THR A 71 -0.58 1.55 24.48
N LYS A 72 -0.88 2.71 25.06
CA LYS A 72 -1.28 3.91 24.30
C LYS A 72 -0.17 4.40 23.36
N ILE A 73 1.10 4.40 23.81
CA ILE A 73 2.24 4.80 22.98
C ILE A 73 2.39 3.86 21.78
N VAL A 74 2.35 2.54 21.99
CA VAL A 74 2.48 1.56 20.90
C VAL A 74 1.32 1.66 19.92
N LEU A 75 0.08 1.76 20.42
CA LEU A 75 -1.10 1.93 19.57
C LEU A 75 -1.00 3.23 18.75
N PHE A 76 -0.57 4.33 19.35
CA PHE A 76 -0.34 5.57 18.62
C PHE A 76 0.67 5.40 17.48
N VAL A 77 1.83 4.80 17.76
CA VAL A 77 2.88 4.56 16.77
C VAL A 77 2.37 3.76 15.58
N VAL A 78 1.70 2.64 15.88
CA VAL A 78 1.17 1.74 14.85
C VAL A 78 0.03 2.38 14.07
N GLU A 79 -0.83 3.15 14.71
CA GLU A 79 -1.93 3.84 14.03
C GLU A 79 -1.41 4.88 13.02
N GLN A 80 -0.37 5.65 13.38
CA GLN A 80 0.25 6.59 12.44
C GLN A 80 0.89 5.86 11.24
N MET A 81 1.53 4.71 11.47
CA MET A 81 2.07 3.89 10.38
C MET A 81 0.96 3.33 9.48
N LYS A 82 -0.15 2.85 10.05
CA LYS A 82 -1.31 2.35 9.30
C LYS A 82 -1.96 3.45 8.48
N GLU A 83 -2.12 4.65 9.03
CA GLU A 83 -2.64 5.81 8.31
C GLU A 83 -1.80 6.10 7.06
N GLY A 84 -0.48 6.19 7.22
CA GLY A 84 0.46 6.39 6.11
C GLY A 84 0.38 5.28 5.05
N TYR A 85 0.32 4.01 5.47
CA TYR A 85 0.16 2.87 4.57
C TYR A 85 -1.14 2.96 3.75
N HIS A 86 -2.27 3.21 4.41
CA HIS A 86 -3.57 3.29 3.75
C HIS A 86 -3.68 4.49 2.81
N ASP A 87 -3.06 5.62 3.16
CA ASP A 87 -2.94 6.78 2.29
C ASP A 87 -2.19 6.43 1.00
N ALA A 88 -1.01 5.80 1.11
CA ALA A 88 -0.22 5.40 -0.05
C ALA A 88 -0.98 4.41 -0.94
N MET A 89 -1.63 3.40 -0.36
CA MET A 89 -2.48 2.46 -1.11
C MET A 89 -3.61 3.18 -1.88
N ARG A 90 -4.26 4.17 -1.25
CA ARG A 90 -5.30 4.97 -1.92
C ARG A 90 -4.72 5.81 -3.06
N GLN A 91 -3.56 6.41 -2.87
CA GLN A 91 -2.88 7.20 -3.89
C GLN A 91 -2.47 6.34 -5.10
N GLU A 92 -1.90 5.16 -4.85
CA GLU A 92 -1.51 4.22 -5.91
C GLU A 92 -2.72 3.77 -6.74
N ARG A 93 -3.82 3.42 -6.08
CA ARG A 93 -5.08 3.06 -6.77
C ARG A 93 -5.60 4.20 -7.65
N ARG A 94 -5.56 5.44 -7.14
CA ARG A 94 -5.97 6.63 -7.91
C ARG A 94 -5.06 6.87 -9.11
N ALA A 95 -3.75 6.76 -8.94
CA ALA A 95 -2.77 6.94 -10.00
C ALA A 95 -2.96 5.90 -11.12
N ARG A 96 -3.16 4.62 -10.76
CA ARG A 96 -3.47 3.56 -11.73
C ARG A 96 -4.75 3.83 -12.51
N HIS A 97 -5.81 4.28 -11.83
CA HIS A 97 -7.07 4.64 -12.47
C HIS A 97 -6.93 5.83 -13.44
N GLN A 98 -6.16 6.85 -13.04
CA GLN A 98 -5.87 7.99 -13.90
C GLN A 98 -5.04 7.59 -15.12
N GLN A 99 -4.04 6.72 -14.96
CA GLN A 99 -3.24 6.20 -16.06
C GLN A 99 -4.10 5.42 -17.06
N MET A 100 -5.01 4.56 -16.58
CA MET A 100 -5.95 3.83 -17.44
C MET A 100 -6.88 4.78 -18.20
N LYS A 101 -7.44 5.79 -17.53
CA LYS A 101 -8.27 6.81 -18.19
C LYS A 101 -7.51 7.58 -19.26
N ASN A 102 -6.28 8.00 -18.98
CA ASN A 102 -5.46 8.74 -19.94
C ASN A 102 -5.10 7.86 -21.15
N SER A 103 -4.76 6.58 -20.93
CA SER A 103 -4.51 5.63 -22.01
C SER A 103 -5.75 5.41 -22.87
N ASN A 104 -6.93 5.28 -22.26
CA ASN A 104 -8.19 5.10 -22.98
C ASN A 104 -8.58 6.36 -23.77
N ALA A 105 -8.40 7.55 -23.18
CA ALA A 105 -8.66 8.81 -23.85
C ALA A 105 -7.74 9.01 -25.08
N TRP A 106 -6.47 8.65 -24.96
CA TRP A 106 -5.52 8.66 -26.09
C TRP A 106 -5.96 7.72 -27.21
N ASN A 107 -6.36 6.49 -26.86
CA ASN A 107 -6.84 5.51 -27.83
C ASN A 107 -8.13 5.98 -28.53
N THR A 108 -9.07 6.58 -27.81
CA THR A 108 -10.29 7.16 -28.39
C THR A 108 -10.00 8.34 -29.32
N ALA A 109 -9.09 9.24 -28.93
CA ALA A 109 -8.71 10.39 -29.75
C ALA A 109 -8.03 9.98 -31.07
N HIS A 110 -7.14 8.98 -31.03
CA HIS A 110 -6.50 8.44 -32.23
C HIS A 110 -7.46 7.62 -33.11
N SER A 111 -8.44 6.92 -32.51
CA SER A 111 -9.46 6.21 -33.28
C SER A 111 -10.44 7.17 -33.96
N SER A 112 -10.66 8.37 -33.42
CA SER A 112 -11.55 9.39 -33.99
C SER A 112 -10.89 10.23 -35.11
N LEU A 113 -9.56 10.25 -35.22
CA LEU A 113 -8.86 10.93 -36.32
C LEU A 113 -8.65 10.03 -37.56
N GLY A 114 -9.10 8.78 -37.52
CA GLY A 114 -8.93 7.80 -38.61
C GLY A 114 -10.08 7.72 -39.62
N GLU A 115 -11.19 8.44 -39.44
CA GLU A 115 -12.30 8.45 -40.39
C GLU A 115 -12.18 9.58 -41.42
N VAL A 116 -11.26 9.40 -42.38
CA VAL A 116 -11.40 10.03 -43.71
C VAL A 116 -11.31 8.92 -44.76
N GLY A 117 -12.50 8.42 -45.12
CA GLY A 117 -12.87 7.86 -46.42
C GLY A 117 -12.03 6.73 -47.02
N SER A 118 -12.62 5.53 -47.12
CA SER A 118 -12.92 4.84 -48.39
C SER A 118 -13.41 3.41 -48.16
N THR A 119 -14.59 3.08 -48.68
CA THR A 119 -15.03 1.71 -49.00
C THR A 119 -15.38 1.64 -50.49
N PRO A 120 -15.48 0.46 -51.14
CA PRO A 120 -15.12 -0.90 -50.68
C PRO A 120 -14.32 -1.72 -51.73
N GLN A 121 -13.55 -2.74 -51.33
CA GLN A 121 -13.39 -3.91 -52.21
C GLN A 121 -13.03 -5.22 -51.48
N SER A 122 -13.70 -6.26 -51.97
CA SER A 122 -13.63 -7.68 -51.69
C SER A 122 -12.23 -8.30 -51.86
N GLY A 123 -11.87 -9.27 -51.04
CA GLY A 123 -10.70 -10.13 -51.25
C GLY A 123 -10.24 -10.86 -49.99
N ALA A 124 -10.15 -12.19 -50.06
CA ALA A 124 -9.89 -13.11 -48.96
C ALA A 124 -8.40 -13.17 -48.50
N VAL A 125 -8.20 -13.90 -47.37
CA VAL A 125 -7.02 -14.74 -47.00
C VAL A 125 -6.24 -14.33 -45.73
N THR A 126 -6.65 -15.00 -44.65
CA THR A 126 -5.88 -15.70 -43.57
C THR A 126 -4.83 -15.00 -42.67
N THR A 127 -4.90 -15.40 -41.38
CA THR A 127 -3.79 -15.81 -40.48
C THR A 127 -3.49 -14.89 -39.30
N VAL A 128 -3.93 -15.37 -38.12
CA VAL A 128 -3.27 -15.30 -36.80
C VAL A 128 -3.23 -13.94 -36.11
N GLN A 129 -4.26 -13.66 -35.31
CA GLN A 129 -4.09 -12.84 -34.10
C GLN A 129 -5.20 -13.08 -33.06
N HIS A 130 -5.48 -14.33 -32.74
CA HIS A 130 -6.47 -14.67 -31.71
C HIS A 130 -5.88 -15.62 -30.65
N ASP A 131 -4.70 -15.30 -30.09
CA ASP A 131 -4.16 -16.10 -28.99
C ASP A 131 -3.26 -15.34 -27.98
N LEU A 132 -3.60 -14.11 -27.61
CA LEU A 132 -2.90 -13.40 -26.52
C LEU A 132 -3.79 -12.80 -25.42
N MET A 133 -5.10 -13.09 -25.43
CA MET A 133 -6.04 -12.58 -24.41
C MET A 133 -6.72 -13.67 -23.56
N ARG A 134 -6.25 -14.93 -23.62
CA ARG A 134 -6.85 -16.04 -22.83
C ARG A 134 -5.91 -16.64 -21.78
N ARG A 135 -5.03 -15.83 -21.15
CA ARG A 135 -4.15 -16.29 -20.06
C ARG A 135 -4.16 -15.44 -18.76
N VAL A 136 -5.25 -14.73 -18.45
CA VAL A 136 -5.38 -14.00 -17.16
C VAL A 136 -6.71 -14.28 -16.43
N LYS A 137 -7.29 -15.48 -16.55
CA LYS A 137 -8.44 -15.89 -15.72
C LYS A 137 -8.45 -17.38 -15.41
N THR A 138 -7.47 -17.88 -14.64
CA THR A 138 -7.65 -19.03 -13.73
C THR A 138 -6.38 -19.25 -12.93
N ILE A 139 -6.23 -18.58 -11.78
CA ILE A 139 -5.67 -19.17 -10.53
C ILE A 139 -6.33 -18.40 -9.38
N ASP A 140 -7.63 -18.62 -9.22
CA ASP A 140 -8.33 -18.50 -7.94
C ASP A 140 -9.04 -19.84 -7.77
N ASN A 141 -8.37 -20.77 -7.10
CA ASN A 141 -8.88 -21.94 -6.39
C ASN A 141 -7.70 -22.88 -6.13
N LEU A 142 -7.03 -22.66 -4.99
CA LEU A 142 -6.53 -23.66 -4.05
C LEU A 142 -6.20 -22.95 -2.73
#